data_AF-A0A7V5PBC6-F1
#
_entry.id   AF-A0A7V5PBC6-F1
#
_cell.length_a   1.000
_cell.length_b   1.000
_cell.length_c   1.000
_cell.angle_alpha   90.00
_cell.angle_beta   90.00
_cell.angle_gamma   90.00
#
_symmetry.space_group_name_H-M   'P 1'
#
loop_
_entity.id
_entity.type
_entity.pdbx_description
1 polymer ?
#
loop_
_entity_poly.entity_id
_entity_poly.type
_entity_poly.pdbx_seq_one_letter_code
_entity_poly.pdbx_strand_id
1 'polypeptide(L)'
;MSKYFIIKLFLIYISIFILITEMKAQSFPLISKPELIFRNDSLIITYRFINCRADQQFRVWLDVNTIEGKRLIPKTLSGDIGDHISCGTTKKIYWNMDADSIFMDDVIYVKVKAEVTEMQVRAARGGDNGKYFLASLLFPGSGLNLKNGNNKPYWLMGIAGYGGVATTLYFNQMAKTAHDKYVQETDQTQKADYLQDYNDNKKYMKISAISTGTIWLANLIWTLAAPDSEPGKVSLGNKNLQLGTIVMTDAFIPGLTLKYDF
;
A
#
# COMPACT_ATOMS: atom_id res chain seq x y z
N MET A 1 1.20 -13.38 -44.20
CA MET A 1 0.76 -13.35 -42.79
C MET A 1 -0.73 -13.68 -42.75
N SER A 2 -1.18 -14.73 -42.05
CA SER A 2 -2.59 -15.16 -42.14
C SER A 2 -3.51 -14.23 -41.36
N LYS A 3 -4.74 -14.02 -41.84
CA LYS A 3 -5.75 -13.19 -41.16
C LYS A 3 -5.98 -13.61 -39.70
N TYR A 4 -5.81 -14.90 -39.40
CA TYR A 4 -5.94 -15.46 -38.06
C TYR A 4 -4.85 -15.00 -37.08
N PHE A 5 -3.64 -14.67 -37.57
CA PHE A 5 -2.55 -14.19 -36.71
C PHE A 5 -2.85 -12.79 -36.16
N ILE A 6 -3.41 -11.90 -36.99
CA ILE A 6 -3.79 -10.54 -36.60
C ILE A 6 -4.93 -10.56 -35.58
N ILE A 7 -5.93 -11.42 -35.77
CA ILE A 7 -7.07 -11.57 -34.85
C ILE A 7 -6.60 -12.05 -33.46
N LYS A 8 -5.67 -13.02 -33.39
CA LYS A 8 -5.14 -13.50 -32.11
C LYS A 8 -4.36 -12.42 -31.36
N LEU A 9 -3.57 -11.61 -32.06
CA LEU A 9 -2.80 -10.51 -31.48
C LEU A 9 -3.72 -9.42 -30.92
N PHE A 10 -4.81 -9.12 -31.62
CA PHE A 10 -5.83 -8.18 -31.18
C PHE A 10 -6.58 -8.65 -29.93
N LEU A 11 -6.92 -9.94 -29.85
CA LEU A 11 -7.57 -10.52 -28.66
C LEU A 11 -6.66 -10.51 -27.42
N ILE A 12 -5.36 -10.76 -27.60
CA ILE A 12 -4.37 -10.66 -26.51
C ILE A 12 -4.26 -9.21 -26.03
N TYR A 13 -4.22 -8.24 -26.95
CA TYR A 13 -4.17 -6.82 -26.58
C TYR A 13 -5.42 -6.38 -25.81
N ILE A 14 -6.62 -6.81 -26.23
CA ILE A 14 -7.86 -6.55 -25.50
C ILE A 14 -7.85 -7.18 -24.10
N SER A 15 -7.38 -8.42 -23.98
CA SER A 15 -7.24 -9.10 -22.68
C SER A 15 -6.32 -8.32 -21.74
N ILE A 16 -5.17 -7.86 -22.23
CA ILE A 16 -4.22 -7.05 -21.46
C ILE A 16 -4.83 -5.69 -21.09
N PHE A 17 -5.58 -5.06 -21.99
CA PHE A 17 -6.23 -3.77 -21.73
C PHE A 17 -7.32 -3.87 -20.65
N ILE A 18 -8.13 -4.93 -20.67
CA ILE A 18 -9.18 -5.19 -19.65
C ILE A 18 -8.56 -5.42 -18.27
N LEU A 19 -7.38 -6.05 -18.19
CA LEU A 19 -6.69 -6.28 -16.92
C LEU A 19 -6.14 -4.99 -16.27
N ILE A 20 -5.90 -3.93 -17.04
CA ILE A 20 -5.33 -2.67 -16.53
C ILE A 20 -6.43 -1.74 -15.98
N THR A 21 -7.67 -1.84 -16.46
CA THR A 21 -8.75 -0.91 -16.10
C THR A 21 -9.42 -1.15 -14.74
N GLU A 22 -9.10 -2.26 -14.06
CA GLU A 22 -9.68 -2.63 -12.76
C GLU A 22 -8.83 -2.18 -11.55
N MET A 23 -7.75 -1.42 -11.76
CA MET A 23 -6.98 -0.85 -10.65
C MET A 23 -7.73 0.33 -10.02
N LYS A 24 -8.81 0.05 -9.28
CA LYS A 24 -9.35 1.00 -8.32
C LYS A 24 -8.27 1.26 -7.29
N ALA A 25 -7.65 2.44 -7.36
CA ALA A 25 -6.73 2.93 -6.36
C ALA A 25 -7.37 2.75 -4.98
N GLN A 26 -6.78 1.91 -4.13
CA GLN A 26 -7.31 1.62 -2.81
C GLN A 26 -7.27 2.92 -2.01
N SER A 27 -8.44 3.53 -1.76
CA SER A 27 -8.54 4.68 -0.87
C SER A 27 -8.33 4.21 0.57
N PHE A 28 -7.52 4.95 1.32
CA PHE A 28 -7.29 4.65 2.73
C PHE A 28 -8.58 4.90 3.53
N PRO A 29 -8.90 4.04 4.51
CA PRO A 29 -10.04 4.29 5.39
C PRO A 29 -9.79 5.56 6.20
N LEU A 30 -10.82 6.40 6.27
CA LEU A 30 -10.81 7.67 6.98
C LEU A 30 -11.88 7.67 8.06
N ILE A 31 -11.65 8.43 9.14
CA ILE A 31 -12.66 8.69 10.17
C ILE A 31 -13.23 10.08 9.92
N SER A 32 -14.55 10.18 9.89
CA SER A 32 -15.23 11.48 9.82
C SER A 32 -15.01 12.32 11.08
N LYS A 33 -15.23 13.62 10.96
CA LYS A 33 -15.26 14.54 12.09
C LYS A 33 -16.33 14.09 13.11
N PRO A 34 -15.98 13.85 14.40
CA PRO A 34 -16.94 13.37 15.38
C PRO A 34 -17.93 14.47 15.78
N GLU A 35 -19.17 14.05 16.03
CA GLU A 35 -20.24 14.88 16.59
C GLU A 35 -20.35 14.59 18.09
N LEU A 36 -20.37 15.63 18.91
CA LEU A 36 -20.35 15.54 20.37
C LEU A 36 -21.70 16.01 20.93
N ILE A 37 -22.35 15.17 21.75
CA ILE A 37 -23.63 15.49 22.38
C ILE A 37 -23.50 15.18 23.87
N PHE A 38 -23.77 16.16 24.73
CA PHE A 38 -23.82 15.95 26.18
C PHE A 38 -25.26 15.68 26.62
N ARG A 39 -25.47 14.61 27.40
CA ARG A 39 -26.79 14.25 27.94
C ARG A 39 -26.61 13.45 29.23
N ASN A 40 -27.27 13.86 30.31
CA ASN A 40 -27.30 13.14 31.59
C ASN A 40 -25.89 12.75 32.04
N ASP A 41 -24.99 13.74 32.12
CA ASP A 41 -23.61 13.56 32.59
C ASP A 41 -22.72 12.66 31.72
N SER A 42 -23.23 12.28 30.55
CA SER A 42 -22.54 11.46 29.58
C SER A 42 -22.23 12.26 28.32
N LEU A 43 -21.02 12.09 27.80
CA LEU A 43 -20.63 12.54 26.48
C LEU A 43 -20.87 11.43 25.46
N ILE A 44 -21.71 11.71 24.48
CA ILE A 44 -22.02 10.82 23.35
C ILE A 44 -21.23 11.32 22.14
N ILE A 45 -20.32 10.49 21.64
CA ILE A 45 -19.41 10.80 20.53
C ILE A 45 -19.85 9.95 19.33
N THR A 46 -20.40 10.59 18.30
CA THR A 46 -20.86 9.91 17.08
C THR A 46 -19.84 10.09 15.96
N TYR A 47 -19.46 9.00 15.28
CA TYR A 47 -18.51 9.03 14.18
C TYR A 47 -18.85 7.99 13.10
N ARG A 48 -18.14 8.09 11.97
CA ARG A 48 -18.36 7.30 10.75
C ARG A 48 -17.00 6.91 10.16
N PHE A 49 -16.87 5.69 9.66
CA PHE A 49 -15.77 5.32 8.77
C PHE A 49 -16.13 5.63 7.32
N ILE A 50 -15.19 6.18 6.57
CA ILE A 50 -15.29 6.53 5.15
C ILE A 50 -14.28 5.69 4.39
N ASN A 51 -14.63 5.19 3.20
CA ASN A 51 -13.73 4.39 2.36
C ASN A 51 -13.19 3.10 3.02
N CYS A 52 -13.99 2.46 3.87
CA CYS A 52 -13.65 1.16 4.45
C CYS A 52 -14.43 0.03 3.77
N ARG A 53 -13.85 -1.17 3.78
CA ARG A 53 -14.50 -2.41 3.33
C ARG A 53 -15.33 -3.00 4.46
N ALA A 54 -16.41 -3.70 4.13
CA ALA A 54 -17.30 -4.31 5.12
C ALA A 54 -16.61 -5.36 6.01
N ASP A 55 -15.57 -6.02 5.50
CA ASP A 55 -14.75 -6.98 6.23
C ASP A 55 -13.67 -6.33 7.10
N GLN A 56 -13.40 -5.03 6.96
CA GLN A 56 -12.38 -4.34 7.75
C GLN A 56 -12.83 -4.14 9.19
N GLN A 57 -11.87 -4.40 10.09
CA GLN A 57 -12.01 -4.20 11.52
C GLN A 57 -10.96 -3.22 12.02
N PHE A 58 -11.33 -2.42 13.02
CA PHE A 58 -10.54 -1.34 13.55
C PHE A 58 -10.37 -1.48 15.06
N ARG A 59 -9.20 -1.12 15.59
CA ARG A 59 -9.06 -0.73 16.99
C ARG A 59 -9.35 0.77 17.07
N VAL A 60 -10.30 1.16 17.90
CA VAL A 60 -10.75 2.56 18.08
C VAL A 60 -10.43 3.01 19.50
N TRP A 61 -9.91 4.23 19.65
CA TRP A 61 -9.67 4.83 20.96
C TRP A 61 -9.88 6.35 20.93
N LEU A 62 -10.00 6.94 22.12
CA LEU A 62 -10.10 8.38 22.28
C LEU A 62 -8.76 8.99 22.72
N ASP A 63 -8.52 10.19 22.22
CA ASP A 63 -7.49 11.09 22.70
C ASP A 63 -8.18 12.40 23.11
N VAL A 64 -8.26 12.62 24.42
CA VAL A 64 -8.98 13.73 25.03
C VAL A 64 -7.99 14.65 25.73
N ASN A 65 -8.04 15.95 25.42
CA ASN A 65 -7.15 16.95 25.99
C ASN A 65 -7.93 18.20 26.40
N THR A 66 -7.54 18.89 27.46
CA THR A 66 -8.11 20.21 27.82
C THR A 66 -7.54 21.31 26.93
N ILE A 67 -8.07 22.53 27.06
CA ILE A 67 -7.50 23.71 26.40
C ILE A 67 -6.03 23.99 26.77
N GLU A 68 -5.62 23.61 27.97
CA GLU A 68 -4.24 23.71 28.46
C GLU A 68 -3.33 22.60 27.93
N GLY A 69 -3.87 21.67 27.12
CA GLY A 69 -3.14 20.51 26.61
C GLY A 69 -2.97 19.37 27.63
N LYS A 70 -3.65 19.44 28.78
CA LYS A 70 -3.65 18.34 29.76
C LYS A 70 -4.46 17.17 29.20
N ARG A 71 -3.80 16.02 29.09
CA ARG A 71 -4.45 14.78 28.63
C ARG A 71 -5.40 14.23 29.71
N LEU A 72 -6.64 13.96 29.32
CA LEU A 72 -7.63 13.25 30.12
C LEU A 72 -7.63 11.78 29.71
N ILE A 73 -7.76 10.87 30.69
CA ILE A 73 -7.81 9.42 30.45
C ILE A 73 -9.21 8.93 30.82
N PRO A 74 -10.11 8.77 29.83
CA PRO A 74 -11.43 8.20 30.07
C PRO A 74 -11.33 6.76 30.58
N LYS A 75 -12.00 6.44 31.68
CA LYS A 75 -12.05 5.09 32.27
C LYS A 75 -13.39 4.40 32.01
N THR A 76 -14.47 5.16 31.90
CA THR A 76 -15.83 4.63 31.75
C THR A 76 -16.35 4.77 30.31
N LEU A 77 -15.63 4.14 29.38
CA LEU A 77 -16.00 4.11 27.96
C LEU A 77 -16.86 2.89 27.62
N SER A 78 -17.84 3.08 26.74
CA SER A 78 -18.65 1.99 26.18
C SER A 78 -19.12 2.29 24.74
N GLY A 79 -19.66 1.28 24.04
CA GLY A 79 -20.12 1.40 22.66
C GLY A 79 -19.08 0.92 21.63
N ASP A 80 -18.99 1.59 20.49
CA ASP A 80 -18.07 1.30 19.38
C ASP A 80 -16.63 1.80 19.71
N ILE A 81 -15.99 1.21 20.71
CA ILE A 81 -14.62 1.53 21.14
C ILE A 81 -13.85 0.26 21.54
N GLY A 82 -12.53 0.27 21.39
CA GLY A 82 -11.68 -0.90 21.64
C GLY A 82 -11.37 -1.66 20.36
N ASP A 83 -11.19 -2.97 20.46
CA ASP A 83 -10.76 -3.83 19.36
C ASP A 83 -11.93 -4.37 18.51
N HIS A 84 -11.63 -4.75 17.25
CA HIS A 84 -12.55 -5.44 16.33
C HIS A 84 -13.82 -4.65 15.93
N ILE A 85 -13.74 -3.32 15.90
CA ILE A 85 -14.87 -2.48 15.49
C ILE A 85 -15.04 -2.57 13.97
N SER A 86 -16.20 -3.03 13.51
CA SER A 86 -16.51 -3.14 12.08
C SER A 86 -16.61 -1.78 11.40
N CYS A 87 -16.31 -1.73 10.10
CA CYS A 87 -16.67 -0.60 9.23
C CYS A 87 -18.17 -0.25 9.34
N GLY A 88 -18.53 1.04 9.34
CA GLY A 88 -19.92 1.50 9.43
C GLY A 88 -20.07 3.02 9.58
N THR A 89 -21.29 3.52 9.40
CA THR A 89 -21.61 4.96 9.31
C THR A 89 -22.24 5.57 10.56
N THR A 90 -22.62 4.76 11.54
CA THR A 90 -23.39 5.20 12.73
C THR A 90 -22.74 4.72 14.02
N LYS A 91 -21.43 4.95 14.16
CA LYS A 91 -20.65 4.50 15.32
C LYS A 91 -20.79 5.46 16.48
N LYS A 92 -20.89 4.93 17.71
CA LYS A 92 -21.11 5.73 18.92
C LYS A 92 -20.24 5.26 20.07
N ILE A 93 -19.58 6.22 20.71
CA ILE A 93 -18.85 6.02 21.97
C ILE A 93 -19.58 6.80 23.05
N TYR A 94 -19.83 6.14 24.19
CA TYR A 94 -20.43 6.74 25.36
C TYR A 94 -19.35 6.86 26.43
N TRP A 95 -19.22 8.04 27.02
CA TRP A 95 -18.30 8.31 28.12
C TRP A 95 -19.06 8.93 29.29
N ASN A 96 -19.07 8.25 30.44
CA ASN A 96 -19.66 8.79 31.67
C ASN A 96 -18.64 9.66 32.41
N MET A 97 -18.70 10.98 32.21
CA MET A 97 -17.68 11.88 32.75
C MET A 97 -17.78 12.04 34.27
N ASP A 98 -18.99 11.97 34.82
CA ASP A 98 -19.23 12.04 36.27
C ASP A 98 -18.64 10.82 37.00
N ALA A 99 -18.82 9.62 36.46
CA ALA A 99 -18.20 8.41 37.00
C ALA A 99 -16.66 8.45 36.97
N ASP A 100 -16.07 9.27 36.08
CA ASP A 100 -14.63 9.51 36.03
C ASP A 100 -14.19 10.71 36.89
N SER A 101 -15.12 11.35 37.62
CA SER A 101 -14.91 12.57 38.40
C SER A 101 -14.37 13.74 37.56
N ILE A 102 -14.84 13.84 36.32
CA ILE A 102 -14.51 14.92 35.39
C ILE A 102 -15.71 15.85 35.30
N PHE A 103 -15.52 17.08 35.78
CA PHE A 103 -16.53 18.12 35.74
C PHE A 103 -16.36 18.97 34.46
N MET A 104 -17.47 19.46 33.90
CA MET A 104 -17.52 20.22 32.64
C MET A 104 -17.32 21.73 32.86
N ASP A 105 -16.41 22.10 33.75
CA ASP A 105 -15.98 23.50 33.91
C ASP A 105 -14.95 23.93 32.86
N ASP A 106 -14.30 22.95 32.22
CA ASP A 106 -13.28 23.16 31.18
C ASP A 106 -13.72 22.78 29.76
N VAL A 107 -13.16 23.49 28.77
CA VAL A 107 -13.27 23.11 27.35
C VAL A 107 -12.36 21.92 27.06
N ILE A 108 -12.95 20.84 26.55
CA ILE A 108 -12.23 19.63 26.15
C ILE A 108 -12.19 19.46 24.62
N TYR A 109 -11.09 18.91 24.13
CA TYR A 109 -10.86 18.48 22.77
C TYR A 109 -10.90 16.96 22.70
N VAL A 110 -11.81 16.42 21.88
CA VAL A 110 -11.96 14.98 21.69
C VAL A 110 -11.54 14.61 20.28
N LYS A 111 -10.53 13.75 20.17
CA LYS A 111 -10.11 13.13 18.91
C LYS A 111 -10.42 11.64 18.95
N VAL A 112 -11.18 11.16 17.96
CA VAL A 112 -11.39 9.73 17.73
C VAL A 112 -10.27 9.24 16.83
N LYS A 113 -9.52 8.23 17.28
CA LYS A 113 -8.46 7.59 16.50
C LYS A 113 -8.84 6.14 16.23
N ALA A 114 -8.41 5.63 15.08
CA ALA A 114 -8.54 4.22 14.78
C ALA A 114 -7.36 3.70 13.95
N GLU A 115 -7.03 2.44 14.16
CA GLU A 115 -6.07 1.68 13.37
C GLU A 115 -6.77 0.42 12.83
N VAL A 116 -6.40 -0.04 11.63
CA VAL A 116 -6.89 -1.32 11.11
C VAL A 116 -6.30 -2.44 11.97
N THR A 117 -7.14 -3.28 12.57
CA THR A 117 -6.68 -4.36 13.46
C THR A 117 -5.88 -5.40 12.66
N GLU A 118 -4.78 -5.87 13.27
CA GLU A 118 -3.70 -6.60 12.59
C GLU A 118 -4.07 -7.90 11.86
N MET A 119 -5.23 -8.51 12.08
CA MET A 119 -5.60 -9.72 11.33
C MET A 119 -5.61 -9.49 9.81
N GLN A 120 -5.92 -8.27 9.34
CA GLN A 120 -5.84 -7.91 7.92
C GLN A 120 -4.52 -7.25 7.54
N VAL A 121 -3.85 -6.60 8.49
CA VAL A 121 -2.55 -5.98 8.25
C VAL A 121 -1.44 -7.03 8.19
N ARG A 122 -1.53 -8.18 8.88
CA ARG A 122 -0.56 -9.28 8.73
C ARG A 122 -0.54 -9.89 7.33
N ALA A 123 -1.68 -9.86 6.62
CA ALA A 123 -1.75 -10.23 5.21
C ALA A 123 -1.13 -9.15 4.29
N ALA A 124 -1.09 -7.89 4.72
CA ALA A 124 -0.62 -6.75 3.91
C ALA A 124 0.82 -6.27 4.24
N ARG A 125 1.27 -6.41 5.49
CA ARG A 125 2.61 -6.00 5.98
C ARG A 125 3.65 -7.11 5.89
N GLY A 126 3.24 -8.33 5.55
CA GLY A 126 4.10 -9.50 5.55
C GLY A 126 4.55 -9.83 6.98
N GLY A 127 4.13 -10.99 7.50
CA GLY A 127 4.85 -11.63 8.60
C GLY A 127 6.27 -12.00 8.17
N ASP A 128 6.71 -13.22 8.42
CA ASP A 128 7.96 -13.79 7.86
C ASP A 128 8.09 -13.68 6.32
N ASN A 129 7.12 -13.08 5.62
CA ASN A 129 7.14 -12.73 4.21
C ASN A 129 8.05 -11.56 3.83
N GLY A 130 8.45 -10.70 4.76
CA GLY A 130 9.35 -9.57 4.46
C GLY A 130 10.68 -10.01 3.83
N LYS A 131 11.30 -11.07 4.36
CA LYS A 131 12.53 -11.66 3.80
C LYS A 131 12.32 -12.24 2.40
N TYR A 132 11.17 -12.86 2.12
CA TYR A 132 10.86 -13.41 0.81
C TYR A 132 10.60 -12.30 -0.21
N PHE A 133 9.87 -11.26 0.18
CA PHE A 133 9.66 -10.09 -0.67
C PHE A 133 10.99 -9.41 -1.01
N LEU A 134 11.83 -9.13 -0.02
CA LEU A 134 13.14 -8.51 -0.24
C LEU A 134 14.05 -9.37 -1.12
N ALA A 135 14.06 -10.69 -0.90
CA ALA A 135 14.77 -11.62 -1.76
C ALA A 135 14.26 -11.50 -3.22
N SER A 136 12.95 -11.62 -3.44
CA SER A 136 12.33 -11.50 -4.76
C SER A 136 12.53 -10.12 -5.42
N LEU A 137 12.71 -9.06 -4.64
CA LEU A 137 13.03 -7.72 -5.14
C LEU A 137 14.47 -7.64 -5.66
N LEU A 138 15.44 -8.25 -4.96
CA LEU A 138 16.84 -8.27 -5.38
C LEU A 138 17.07 -9.26 -6.54
N PHE A 139 16.40 -10.41 -6.49
CA PHE A 139 16.53 -11.46 -7.50
C PHE A 139 15.18 -12.13 -7.76
N PRO A 140 14.60 -11.97 -8.96
CA PRO A 140 13.30 -12.53 -9.30
C PRO A 140 13.27 -14.04 -9.11
N GLY A 141 12.24 -14.55 -8.45
CA GLY A 141 12.06 -15.95 -8.12
C GLY A 141 12.75 -16.41 -6.83
N SER A 142 13.69 -15.65 -6.25
CA SER A 142 14.40 -16.10 -5.04
C SER A 142 13.49 -16.17 -3.80
N GLY A 143 12.55 -15.24 -3.63
CA GLY A 143 11.57 -15.29 -2.54
C GLY A 143 10.67 -16.52 -2.62
N LEU A 144 10.28 -16.90 -3.84
CA LEU A 144 9.49 -18.11 -4.08
C LEU A 144 10.28 -19.39 -3.85
N ASN A 145 11.57 -19.36 -4.19
CA ASN A 145 12.48 -20.47 -3.93
C ASN A 145 12.71 -20.68 -2.43
N LEU A 146 12.84 -19.57 -1.67
CA LEU A 146 12.93 -19.61 -0.21
C LEU A 146 11.62 -20.10 0.43
N LYS A 147 10.46 -19.70 -0.10
CA LYS A 147 9.15 -20.16 0.39
C LYS A 147 8.91 -21.65 0.14
N ASN A 148 9.08 -22.11 -1.10
CA ASN A 148 8.63 -23.44 -1.55
C ASN A 148 9.74 -24.50 -1.56
N GLY A 149 10.97 -24.14 -1.15
CA GLY A 149 12.16 -24.96 -1.33
C GLY A 149 12.59 -25.07 -2.80
N ASN A 150 13.77 -25.68 -3.01
CA ASN A 150 14.45 -25.79 -4.32
C ASN A 150 13.76 -26.74 -5.33
N ASN A 151 12.53 -27.21 -5.07
CA ASN A 151 11.87 -28.21 -5.89
C ASN A 151 11.22 -27.65 -7.17
N LYS A 152 11.13 -26.32 -7.29
CA LYS A 152 10.57 -25.64 -8.48
C LYS A 152 11.63 -24.71 -9.07
N PRO A 153 11.73 -24.61 -10.41
CA PRO A 153 12.79 -23.87 -11.07
C PRO A 153 12.55 -22.34 -11.09
N TYR A 154 12.25 -21.74 -9.94
CA TYR A 154 11.98 -20.30 -9.83
C TYR A 154 13.19 -19.42 -10.22
N TRP A 155 14.41 -19.97 -10.19
CA TRP A 155 15.63 -19.30 -10.65
C TRP A 155 15.58 -18.89 -12.14
N LEU A 156 14.76 -19.56 -12.96
CA LEU A 156 14.55 -19.18 -14.37
C LEU A 156 13.96 -17.77 -14.50
N MET A 157 13.16 -17.32 -13.53
CA MET A 157 12.66 -15.94 -13.50
C MET A 157 13.79 -14.94 -13.33
N GLY A 158 14.80 -15.28 -12.52
CA GLY A 158 15.99 -14.48 -12.35
C GLY A 158 16.78 -14.33 -13.65
N ILE A 159 16.95 -15.43 -14.40
CA ILE A 159 17.58 -15.38 -15.73
C ILE A 159 16.81 -14.48 -16.69
N ALA A 160 15.48 -14.63 -16.75
CA ALA A 160 14.65 -13.79 -17.61
C ALA A 160 14.73 -12.30 -17.20
N GLY A 161 14.69 -12.02 -15.90
CA GLY A 161 14.80 -10.68 -15.34
C GLY A 161 16.14 -10.03 -15.68
N TYR A 162 17.26 -10.66 -15.27
CA TYR A 162 18.59 -10.12 -15.50
C TYR A 162 18.98 -10.09 -16.98
N GLY A 163 18.54 -11.09 -17.77
CA GLY A 163 18.70 -11.07 -19.23
C GLY A 163 18.01 -9.87 -19.88
N GLY A 164 16.82 -9.50 -19.40
CA GLY A 164 16.12 -8.30 -19.86
C GLY A 164 16.78 -6.99 -19.40
N VAL A 165 17.34 -6.93 -18.19
CA VAL A 165 18.17 -5.78 -17.74
C VAL A 165 19.39 -5.62 -18.65
N ALA A 166 20.15 -6.71 -18.87
CA ALA A 166 21.33 -6.69 -19.73
C ALA A 166 20.99 -6.26 -21.16
N THR A 167 19.88 -6.77 -21.72
CA THR A 167 19.38 -6.39 -23.05
C THR A 167 19.03 -4.90 -23.11
N THR A 168 18.40 -4.36 -22.07
CA THR A 168 18.09 -2.93 -21.96
C THR A 168 19.36 -2.08 -21.97
N LEU A 169 20.36 -2.45 -21.17
CA LEU A 169 21.64 -1.73 -21.12
C LEU A 169 22.39 -1.80 -22.46
N TYR A 170 22.38 -2.96 -23.11
CA TYR A 170 22.98 -3.16 -24.42
C TYR A 170 22.38 -2.22 -25.47
N PHE A 171 21.04 -2.21 -25.61
CA PHE A 171 20.37 -1.33 -26.57
C PHE A 171 20.50 0.16 -26.21
N ASN A 172 20.58 0.50 -24.92
CA ASN A 172 20.87 1.87 -24.50
C ASN A 172 22.29 2.32 -24.94
N GLN A 173 23.28 1.45 -24.80
CA GLN A 173 24.65 1.70 -25.25
C GLN A 173 24.70 1.90 -26.78
N MET A 174 24.01 1.03 -27.54
CA MET A 174 23.94 1.13 -29.00
C MET A 174 23.24 2.41 -29.45
N ALA A 175 22.13 2.78 -28.80
CA ALA A 175 21.46 4.05 -29.05
C ALA A 175 22.40 5.23 -28.80
N LYS A 176 23.11 5.25 -27.67
CA LYS A 176 24.07 6.32 -27.37
C LYS A 176 25.15 6.44 -28.46
N THR A 177 25.76 5.33 -28.85
CA THR A 177 26.79 5.34 -29.92
C THR A 177 26.23 5.84 -31.26
N ALA A 178 25.03 5.41 -31.64
CA ALA A 178 24.38 5.87 -32.87
C ALA A 178 24.07 7.38 -32.82
N HIS A 179 23.63 7.87 -31.67
CA HIS A 179 23.40 9.30 -31.46
C HIS A 179 24.69 10.12 -31.56
N ASP A 180 25.78 9.66 -30.94
CA ASP A 180 27.07 10.35 -30.99
C ASP A 180 27.59 10.45 -32.43
N LYS A 181 27.43 9.38 -33.23
CA LYS A 181 27.73 9.40 -34.68
C LYS A 181 26.82 10.35 -35.45
N TYR A 182 25.51 10.33 -35.20
CA TYR A 182 24.54 11.26 -35.81
C TYR A 182 24.92 12.73 -35.62
N VAL A 183 25.42 13.10 -34.43
CA VAL A 183 25.83 14.48 -34.11
C VAL A 183 27.11 14.88 -34.84
N GLN A 184 28.05 13.95 -35.01
CA GLN A 184 29.35 14.20 -35.62
C GLN A 184 29.32 14.12 -37.15
N GLU A 185 28.35 13.41 -37.73
CA GLU A 185 28.26 13.17 -39.16
C GLU A 185 27.81 14.41 -39.95
N THR A 186 28.48 14.65 -41.07
CA THR A 186 28.23 15.77 -41.99
C THR A 186 27.48 15.34 -43.26
N ASP A 187 27.68 14.09 -43.69
CA ASP A 187 26.95 13.51 -44.81
C ASP A 187 25.47 13.29 -44.44
N GLN A 188 24.55 13.82 -45.26
CA GLN A 188 23.12 13.79 -44.94
C GLN A 188 22.52 12.39 -44.98
N THR A 189 23.01 11.51 -45.86
CA THR A 189 22.49 10.15 -45.99
C THR A 189 22.92 9.32 -44.78
N GLN A 190 24.22 9.32 -44.44
CA GLN A 190 24.71 8.61 -43.27
C GLN A 190 24.11 9.15 -41.97
N LYS A 191 23.88 10.46 -41.89
CA LYS A 191 23.20 11.08 -40.76
C LYS A 191 21.77 10.57 -40.59
N ALA A 192 21.03 10.39 -41.68
CA ALA A 192 19.68 9.82 -41.61
C ALA A 192 19.71 8.36 -41.10
N ASP A 193 20.67 7.56 -41.56
CA ASP A 193 20.84 6.17 -41.14
C ASP A 193 21.16 6.08 -39.64
N TYR A 194 22.11 6.89 -39.13
CA TYR A 194 22.43 6.91 -37.70
C TYR A 194 21.26 7.39 -36.83
N LEU A 195 20.43 8.31 -37.34
CA LEU A 195 19.22 8.73 -36.64
C LEU A 195 18.19 7.59 -36.57
N GLN A 196 18.05 6.82 -37.65
CA GLN A 196 17.19 5.63 -37.67
C GLN A 196 17.68 4.58 -36.68
N ASP A 197 18.98 4.24 -36.70
CA ASP A 197 19.60 3.31 -35.76
C ASP A 197 19.39 3.74 -34.31
N TYR A 198 19.54 5.03 -34.01
CA TYR A 198 19.26 5.57 -32.67
C TYR A 198 17.81 5.29 -32.25
N ASN A 199 16.85 5.57 -33.14
CA ASN A 199 15.43 5.39 -32.86
C ASN A 199 15.06 3.92 -32.66
N ASP A 200 15.60 3.03 -33.49
CA ASP A 200 15.36 1.59 -33.41
C ASP A 200 15.94 1.00 -32.12
N ASN A 201 17.20 1.31 -31.79
CA ASN A 201 17.81 0.87 -30.54
C ASN A 201 17.06 1.41 -29.31
N LYS A 202 16.61 2.67 -29.33
CA LYS A 202 15.80 3.26 -28.25
C LYS A 202 14.45 2.58 -28.12
N LYS A 203 13.82 2.16 -29.23
CA LYS A 203 12.58 1.39 -29.23
C LYS A 203 12.79 0.02 -28.59
N TYR A 204 13.82 -0.73 -29.00
CA TYR A 204 14.13 -2.05 -28.40
C TYR A 204 14.48 -1.95 -26.91
N MET A 205 15.28 -0.95 -26.52
CA MET A 205 15.56 -0.65 -25.12
C MET A 205 14.27 -0.45 -24.32
N LYS A 206 13.33 0.37 -24.80
CA LYS A 206 12.05 0.62 -24.12
C LYS A 206 11.22 -0.65 -23.98
N ILE A 207 11.10 -1.44 -25.05
CA ILE A 207 10.35 -2.70 -25.04
C ILE A 207 10.97 -3.69 -24.02
N SER A 208 12.29 -3.79 -24.00
CA SER A 208 13.01 -4.63 -23.04
C SER A 208 12.78 -4.17 -21.61
N ALA A 209 12.96 -2.87 -21.33
CA ALA A 209 12.77 -2.30 -20.00
C ALA A 209 11.36 -2.53 -19.45
N ILE A 210 10.33 -2.30 -20.27
CA ILE A 210 8.93 -2.54 -19.90
C ILE A 210 8.68 -4.02 -19.62
N SER A 211 9.17 -4.91 -20.50
CA SER A 211 9.05 -6.35 -20.31
C SER A 211 9.72 -6.82 -19.01
N THR A 212 10.94 -6.35 -18.74
CA THR A 212 11.68 -6.66 -17.52
C THR A 212 10.97 -6.17 -16.28
N GLY A 213 10.50 -4.91 -16.27
CA GLY A 213 9.74 -4.36 -15.14
C GLY A 213 8.45 -5.15 -14.87
N THR A 214 7.78 -5.61 -15.94
CA THR A 214 6.55 -6.42 -15.83
C THR A 214 6.83 -7.79 -15.21
N ILE A 215 7.90 -8.48 -15.64
CA ILE A 215 8.35 -9.75 -15.05
C ILE A 215 8.68 -9.58 -13.56
N TRP A 216 9.36 -8.49 -13.21
CA TRP A 216 9.72 -8.20 -11.82
C TRP A 216 8.48 -7.98 -10.95
N LEU A 217 7.53 -7.18 -11.43
CA LEU A 217 6.29 -6.89 -10.71
C LEU A 217 5.43 -8.15 -10.54
N ALA A 218 5.28 -8.94 -11.59
CA ALA A 218 4.56 -10.22 -11.54
C ALA A 218 5.18 -11.17 -10.51
N ASN A 219 6.52 -11.26 -10.48
CA ASN A 219 7.22 -12.06 -9.48
C ASN A 219 6.97 -11.57 -8.04
N LEU A 220 6.97 -10.26 -7.80
CA LEU A 220 6.69 -9.70 -6.48
C LEU A 220 5.27 -10.02 -6.01
N ILE A 221 4.28 -9.82 -6.88
CA ILE A 221 2.88 -10.16 -6.60
C ILE A 221 2.75 -11.66 -6.28
N TRP A 222 3.35 -12.52 -7.10
CA TRP A 222 3.30 -13.97 -6.89
C TRP A 222 4.00 -14.39 -5.59
N THR A 223 5.12 -13.76 -5.25
CA THR A 223 5.84 -14.01 -3.97
C THR A 223 4.98 -13.67 -2.76
N LEU A 224 4.24 -12.57 -2.82
CA LEU A 224 3.32 -12.16 -1.75
C LEU A 224 2.09 -13.06 -1.67
N ALA A 225 1.54 -13.47 -2.81
CA ALA A 225 0.33 -14.30 -2.88
C ALA A 225 0.58 -15.79 -2.61
N ALA A 226 1.81 -16.29 -2.78
CA ALA A 226 2.12 -17.70 -2.57
C ALA A 226 1.93 -18.08 -1.09
N PRO A 227 1.15 -19.13 -0.79
CA PRO A 227 0.98 -19.62 0.57
C PRO A 227 2.32 -20.11 1.11
N ASP A 228 2.51 -19.99 2.42
CA ASP A 228 3.67 -20.58 3.08
C ASP A 228 3.51 -22.10 3.01
N SER A 229 4.38 -22.78 2.26
CA SER A 229 4.46 -24.24 2.38
C SER A 229 5.01 -24.57 3.75
N GLU A 230 4.36 -25.48 4.49
CA GLU A 230 4.83 -25.91 5.80
C GLU A 230 6.33 -26.25 5.71
N PRO A 231 7.19 -25.52 6.44
CA PRO A 231 8.62 -25.70 6.29
C PRO A 231 8.99 -27.10 6.76
N GLY A 232 9.54 -27.92 5.85
CA GLY A 232 10.46 -28.96 6.26
C GLY A 232 11.54 -28.30 7.10
N LYS A 233 11.57 -28.60 8.41
CA LYS A 233 12.32 -27.91 9.46
C LYS A 233 13.73 -27.46 9.02
N VAL A 234 13.90 -26.17 8.73
CA VAL A 234 15.23 -25.53 8.66
C VAL A 234 15.20 -24.31 9.58
N SER A 235 15.84 -24.46 10.75
CA SER A 235 15.97 -23.42 11.78
C SER A 235 17.10 -22.47 11.44
N LEU A 236 16.81 -21.19 11.20
CA LEU A 236 17.81 -20.12 11.19
C LEU A 236 17.40 -19.01 12.18
N GLY A 237 18.36 -18.66 13.03
CA GLY A 237 18.20 -17.86 14.26
C GLY A 237 17.62 -16.46 14.05
N ASN A 238 16.77 -16.09 14.99
CA ASN A 238 15.85 -14.95 14.94
C ASN A 238 16.55 -13.64 15.38
N LYS A 239 16.46 -12.58 14.55
CA LYS A 239 16.71 -11.19 14.96
C LYS A 239 15.55 -10.34 14.43
N ASN A 240 14.72 -9.82 15.34
CA ASN A 240 13.51 -9.07 15.01
C ASN A 240 13.79 -7.57 14.87
N LEU A 241 13.22 -6.97 13.82
CA LEU A 241 13.21 -5.53 13.57
C LEU A 241 11.76 -5.14 13.27
N GLN A 242 11.20 -4.16 13.99
CA GLN A 242 9.80 -3.74 13.88
C GLN A 242 9.72 -2.29 13.38
N LEU A 243 8.86 -2.03 12.38
CA LEU A 243 8.47 -0.68 11.95
C LEU A 243 6.94 -0.61 11.87
N GLY A 244 6.32 0.34 12.59
CA GLY A 244 4.88 0.61 12.56
C GLY A 244 4.53 1.85 11.72
N THR A 245 3.39 1.84 11.03
CA THR A 245 2.81 3.04 10.37
C THR A 245 1.60 3.50 11.17
N ILE A 246 1.56 4.78 11.53
CA ILE A 246 0.47 5.44 12.24
C ILE A 246 -0.30 6.30 11.23
N VAL A 247 -1.62 6.19 11.18
CA VAL A 247 -2.49 7.09 10.40
C VAL A 247 -3.13 8.07 11.39
N MET A 248 -2.95 9.38 11.17
CA MET A 248 -3.56 10.44 11.98
C MET A 248 -4.43 11.33 11.10
N THR A 249 -5.63 11.66 11.56
CA THR A 249 -6.45 12.75 11.01
C THR A 249 -6.68 13.77 12.12
N ASP A 250 -6.04 14.93 12.01
CA ASP A 250 -6.30 16.05 12.91
C ASP A 250 -7.53 16.82 12.40
N ALA A 251 -8.61 16.81 13.18
CA ALA A 251 -9.72 17.73 13.00
C ALA A 251 -9.82 18.61 14.26
N PHE A 252 -9.63 19.92 14.08
CA PHE A 252 -9.72 20.94 15.13
C PHE A 252 -11.15 21.49 15.19
N ILE A 253 -11.73 21.55 16.39
CA ILE A 253 -12.98 22.26 16.67
C ILE A 253 -12.79 22.99 18.00
N PRO A 254 -12.92 24.32 18.07
CA PRO A 254 -13.18 24.98 19.35
C PRO A 254 -14.59 24.57 19.82
N GLY A 255 -14.67 23.91 20.97
CA GLY A 255 -15.94 23.57 21.61
C GLY A 255 -16.74 24.83 21.94
N LEU A 256 -18.04 24.80 21.65
CA LEU A 256 -19.01 25.83 22.02
C LEU A 256 -19.18 25.82 23.55
N THR A 257 -18.91 26.95 24.20
CA THR A 257 -19.23 27.17 25.62
C THR A 257 -20.72 27.48 25.76
N LEU A 258 -21.47 26.63 26.47
CA LEU A 258 -22.79 26.99 26.99
C LEU A 258 -22.63 27.30 28.47
N LYS A 259 -22.68 28.59 28.81
CA LYS A 259 -22.66 29.07 30.20
C LYS A 259 -24.10 29.06 30.71
N TYR A 260 -24.39 28.28 31.75
CA TYR A 260 -25.62 28.39 32.53
C TYR A 260 -25.23 28.98 33.88
N ASP A 261 -25.76 30.16 34.19
CA ASP A 261 -25.78 30.70 35.55
C ASP A 261 -27.09 30.22 36.20
N PHE A 262 -27.01 29.73 37.45
CA PHE A 262 -28.18 29.46 38.30
C PHE A 262 -28.63 30.74 39.00
#